data_AF-A0A7V9IC52-F1
#
_entry.id   AF-A0A7V9IC52-F1
#
_cell.length_a   1.000
_cell.length_b   1.000
_cell.length_c   1.000
_cell.angle_alpha   90.00
_cell.angle_beta   90.00
_cell.angle_gamma   90.00
#
_symmetry.space_group_name_H-M   'P 1'
#
loop_
_entity.id
_entity.type
_entity.pdbx_description
1 polymer ?
#
loop_
_entity_poly.entity_id
_entity_poly.type
_entity_poly.pdbx_seq_one_letter_code
_entity_poly.pdbx_strand_id
1 'polypeptide(L)'
;MRTGTVTLLFTDLVGSSELIQRLGDDAADRVRRRYFRLLRGSVQRCGGDEIKSLGDGLMVVFPSAVDAVSCAVAMQQSLHNHNSEHEDEGLHLRVGLHAGEPVQEGGDFFGQSVVIAKRICDGAEGGQIVASELVHDIVGSRGDFEWKELGWIALKGVATPVSCCELAWSPGPAGFSPVPLRGPRRSPSPVRRGQGPERSARIWSPASPRLQAAVAAAVTLALVVAGIIAVDSKLTTQSLPEELTWVEVNPSTASLGGPGNQRINRLLSSNEGFIAVGEDDSSGRPDAAVWTSEDGEAWTRRAPDTLAEPGGQGMLGVASGDPGLVAVGYRGHGGTLDAAVWTSEDGREWTPVEGDHDLEGARNEVMNRVARTKFGLVAVGYQGLGGDRDAAAWVSDDGFDWYRAKVPEEPGDHETQEMRGIAASGENLVAVGEVGLAGNYDAAAWFSKDGTRWQRRAQLPGVFGGPGEQIMTSLVASEAGFVAVGWDEVRSDLDAQVWTSEDGMDWSRLSYNEAVFGGDGDQLLWGVELSAGTFIAVGRDDSGGGSDAAVWTSEDGLEWVRTPSEEGVFGGDRAQEMKFVAAVGRRLVGAGWDQEDAAIWWADLPRR
;
A
#
# COMPACT_ATOMS: atom_id res chain seq x y z
N MET A 1 -19.92 -13.74 13.42
CA MET A 1 -19.83 -13.26 14.81
C MET A 1 -18.80 -14.09 15.56
N ARG A 2 -17.70 -13.49 16.02
CA ARG A 2 -16.83 -14.06 17.04
C ARG A 2 -17.11 -13.29 18.33
N THR A 3 -17.58 -13.97 19.36
CA THR A 3 -17.67 -13.42 20.72
C THR A 3 -16.44 -13.88 21.49
N GLY A 4 -15.70 -12.94 22.05
CA GLY A 4 -14.56 -13.20 22.90
C GLY A 4 -14.35 -12.04 23.85
N THR A 5 -13.79 -12.33 25.02
CA THR A 5 -13.43 -11.30 25.99
C THR A 5 -12.29 -10.44 25.44
N VAL A 6 -12.50 -9.12 25.40
CA VAL A 6 -11.48 -8.12 25.03
C VAL A 6 -11.43 -7.01 26.07
N THR A 7 -10.35 -6.24 26.09
CA THR A 7 -10.23 -5.02 26.88
C THR A 7 -10.44 -3.81 25.97
N LEU A 8 -11.45 -3.01 26.27
CA LEU A 8 -11.78 -1.77 25.59
C LEU A 8 -11.07 -0.61 26.31
N LEU A 9 -10.37 0.21 25.56
CA LEU A 9 -9.76 1.46 26.01
C LEU A 9 -10.42 2.61 25.25
N PHE A 10 -10.89 3.61 25.98
CA PHE A 10 -11.39 4.87 25.45
C PHE A 10 -10.47 6.01 25.92
N THR A 11 -10.25 6.99 25.06
CA THR A 11 -9.62 8.27 25.43
C THR A 11 -10.52 9.46 25.11
N ASP A 12 -10.20 10.61 25.70
CA ASP A 12 -10.85 11.91 25.44
C ASP A 12 -9.88 13.06 25.79
N LEU A 13 -9.68 14.04 24.89
CA LEU A 13 -8.78 15.18 25.06
C LEU A 13 -9.49 16.39 25.70
N VAL A 14 -9.13 16.67 26.95
CA VAL A 14 -9.57 17.84 27.71
C VAL A 14 -8.82 19.09 27.25
N GLY A 15 -9.57 20.17 26.98
CA GLY A 15 -9.05 21.46 26.52
C GLY A 15 -9.18 21.69 25.01
N SER A 16 -9.72 20.73 24.25
CA SER A 16 -9.83 20.78 22.79
C SER A 16 -10.67 21.97 22.28
N SER A 17 -11.74 22.34 22.99
CA SER A 17 -12.61 23.47 22.62
C SER A 17 -11.97 24.83 22.94
N GLU A 18 -11.27 24.92 24.06
CA GLU A 18 -10.51 26.10 24.48
C GLU A 18 -9.30 26.35 23.56
N LEU A 19 -8.68 25.27 23.05
CA LEU A 19 -7.61 25.31 22.07
C LEU A 19 -8.08 25.93 20.74
N ILE A 20 -9.24 25.50 20.23
CA ILE A 20 -9.88 26.08 19.02
C ILE A 20 -10.14 27.58 19.21
N GLN A 21 -10.73 27.99 20.33
CA GLN A 21 -11.00 29.42 20.61
C GLN A 21 -9.72 30.28 20.67
N ARG A 22 -8.58 29.68 21.02
CA ARG A 22 -7.31 30.39 21.23
C ARG A 22 -6.42 30.44 19.99
N LEU A 23 -6.38 29.37 19.21
CA LEU A 23 -5.49 29.23 18.04
C LEU A 23 -6.22 29.39 16.70
N GLY A 24 -7.55 29.28 16.67
CA GLY A 24 -8.33 29.13 15.45
C GLY A 24 -8.31 27.69 14.92
N ASP A 25 -9.30 27.38 14.07
CA ASP A 25 -9.63 26.01 13.66
C ASP A 25 -8.42 25.25 13.09
N ASP A 26 -7.74 25.79 12.07
CA ASP A 26 -6.62 25.10 11.40
C ASP A 26 -5.43 24.82 12.32
N ALA A 27 -5.13 25.75 13.24
CA ALA A 27 -3.99 25.62 14.15
C ALA A 27 -4.31 24.68 15.33
N ALA A 28 -5.52 24.75 15.87
CA ALA A 28 -5.99 23.81 16.87
C ALA A 28 -6.10 22.38 16.30
N ASP A 29 -6.50 22.22 15.03
CA ASP A 29 -6.56 20.92 14.39
C ASP A 29 -5.17 20.31 14.11
N ARG A 30 -4.16 21.14 13.77
CA ARG A 30 -2.75 20.68 13.72
C ARG A 30 -2.26 20.15 15.06
N VAL A 31 -2.53 20.88 16.16
CA VAL A 31 -2.18 20.43 17.52
C VAL A 31 -2.96 19.16 17.87
N ARG A 32 -4.27 19.10 17.57
CA ARG A 32 -5.09 17.90 17.77
C ARG A 32 -4.50 16.69 17.03
N ARG A 33 -4.18 16.81 15.73
CA ARG A 33 -3.52 15.74 14.95
C ARG A 33 -2.24 15.24 15.64
N ARG A 34 -1.36 16.15 16.05
CA ARG A 34 -0.10 15.82 16.76
C ARG A 34 -0.34 15.02 18.05
N TYR A 35 -1.32 15.41 18.86
CA TYR A 35 -1.66 14.66 20.08
C TYR A 35 -2.23 13.27 19.74
N PHE A 36 -3.08 13.16 18.73
CA PHE A 36 -3.57 11.87 18.24
C PHE A 36 -2.45 10.95 17.72
N ARG A 37 -1.38 11.48 17.09
CA ARG A 37 -0.18 10.68 16.75
C ARG A 37 0.47 10.04 17.98
N LEU A 38 0.68 10.82 19.04
CA LEU A 38 1.29 10.33 20.29
C LEU A 38 0.46 9.19 20.93
N LEU A 39 -0.87 9.30 20.83
CA LEU A 39 -1.79 8.24 21.24
C LEU A 39 -1.64 7.00 20.34
N ARG A 40 -1.70 7.17 19.01
CA ARG A 40 -1.61 6.08 18.01
C ARG A 40 -0.28 5.32 18.08
N GLY A 41 0.85 6.01 18.21
CA GLY A 41 2.15 5.37 18.44
C GLY A 41 2.17 4.52 19.71
N SER A 42 1.43 4.94 20.76
CA SER A 42 1.29 4.13 21.99
C SER A 42 0.37 2.92 21.79
N VAL A 43 -0.69 3.04 20.99
CA VAL A 43 -1.55 1.89 20.58
C VAL A 43 -0.73 0.84 19.84
N GLN A 44 0.01 1.27 18.82
CA GLN A 44 0.79 0.39 17.94
C GLN A 44 1.88 -0.37 18.72
N ARG A 45 2.64 0.33 19.58
CA ARG A 45 3.66 -0.28 20.45
C ARG A 45 3.11 -1.32 21.43
N CYS A 46 1.87 -1.15 21.87
CA CYS A 46 1.18 -2.07 22.79
C CYS A 46 0.30 -3.10 22.08
N GLY A 47 0.31 -3.17 20.73
CA GLY A 47 -0.44 -4.17 19.97
C GLY A 47 -1.97 -4.04 20.09
N GLY A 48 -2.48 -2.83 20.28
CA GLY A 48 -3.91 -2.55 20.22
C GLY A 48 -4.39 -2.30 18.79
N ASP A 49 -5.67 -2.58 18.53
CA ASP A 49 -6.33 -2.23 17.28
C ASP A 49 -7.22 -0.99 17.53
N GLU A 50 -6.94 0.14 16.87
CA GLU A 50 -7.83 1.31 16.84
C GLU A 50 -9.07 0.97 16.02
N ILE A 51 -10.25 1.11 16.62
CA ILE A 51 -11.53 0.80 15.97
C ILE A 51 -12.10 2.04 15.28
N LYS A 52 -11.96 3.21 15.91
CA LYS A 52 -12.39 4.52 15.38
C LYS A 52 -11.91 5.68 16.26
N SER A 53 -11.74 6.84 15.62
CA SER A 53 -11.72 8.13 16.29
C SER A 53 -13.13 8.58 16.67
N LEU A 54 -13.20 9.40 17.73
CA LEU A 54 -14.42 9.99 18.29
C LEU A 54 -14.44 11.53 18.13
N GLY A 55 -13.44 12.10 17.44
CA GLY A 55 -13.22 13.54 17.27
C GLY A 55 -12.07 14.04 18.15
N ASP A 56 -12.29 14.05 19.47
CA ASP A 56 -11.34 14.38 20.54
C ASP A 56 -10.84 13.15 21.31
N GLY A 57 -11.38 11.96 21.04
CA GLY A 57 -10.99 10.70 21.65
C GLY A 57 -10.73 9.55 20.67
N LEU A 58 -10.19 8.44 21.18
CA LEU A 58 -10.03 7.17 20.48
C LEU A 58 -10.85 6.06 21.13
N MET A 59 -11.26 5.08 20.32
CA MET A 59 -11.75 3.78 20.77
C MET A 59 -10.79 2.69 20.30
N VAL A 60 -10.17 1.99 21.24
CA VAL A 60 -9.12 0.98 20.99
C VAL A 60 -9.48 -0.33 21.65
N VAL A 61 -9.19 -1.46 21.00
CA VAL A 61 -9.43 -2.81 21.51
C VAL A 61 -8.11 -3.56 21.67
N PHE A 62 -7.96 -4.23 22.80
CA PHE A 62 -6.81 -5.08 23.12
C PHE A 62 -7.28 -6.50 23.47
N PRO A 63 -6.64 -7.55 22.92
CA PRO A 63 -6.81 -8.93 23.41
C PRO A 63 -6.30 -9.16 24.85
N SER A 64 -5.52 -8.22 25.39
CA SER A 64 -4.78 -8.35 26.64
C SER A 64 -4.97 -7.11 27.52
N ALA A 65 -5.44 -7.32 28.76
CA ALA A 65 -5.66 -6.24 29.72
C ALA A 65 -4.35 -5.59 30.19
N VAL A 66 -3.25 -6.36 30.25
CA VAL A 66 -1.92 -5.86 30.64
C VAL A 66 -1.40 -4.89 29.58
N ASP A 67 -1.62 -5.19 28.31
CA ASP A 67 -1.14 -4.35 27.20
C ASP A 67 -2.01 -3.09 27.06
N ALA A 68 -3.31 -3.19 27.30
CA ALA A 68 -4.21 -2.02 27.39
C ALA A 68 -3.81 -1.06 28.52
N VAL A 69 -3.52 -1.60 29.72
CA VAL A 69 -3.06 -0.82 30.89
C VAL A 69 -1.68 -0.20 30.64
N SER A 70 -0.76 -0.95 30.01
CA SER A 70 0.54 -0.43 29.56
C SER A 70 0.39 0.72 28.56
N CYS A 71 -0.54 0.57 27.60
CA CYS A 71 -0.86 1.60 26.61
C CYS A 71 -1.40 2.87 27.26
N ALA A 72 -2.34 2.75 28.21
CA ALA A 72 -2.90 3.88 28.93
C ALA A 72 -1.82 4.69 29.68
N VAL A 73 -0.86 4.02 30.32
CA VAL A 73 0.30 4.67 30.97
C VAL A 73 1.20 5.34 29.93
N ALA A 74 1.52 4.66 28.85
CA ALA A 74 2.36 5.20 27.78
C ALA A 74 1.74 6.44 27.11
N MET A 75 0.42 6.45 26.88
CA MET A 75 -0.31 7.60 26.36
C MET A 75 -0.19 8.82 27.27
N GLN A 76 -0.41 8.66 28.58
CA GLN A 76 -0.27 9.76 29.53
C GLN A 76 1.18 10.29 29.59
N GLN A 77 2.17 9.39 29.57
CA GLN A 77 3.59 9.76 29.57
C GLN A 77 4.01 10.48 28.29
N SER A 78 3.59 10.01 27.12
CA SER A 78 3.89 10.66 25.83
C SER A 78 3.29 12.07 25.75
N LEU A 79 2.04 12.25 26.19
CA LEU A 79 1.42 13.58 26.23
C LEU A 79 2.08 14.47 27.29
N HIS A 80 2.38 13.95 28.48
CA HIS A 80 3.08 14.73 29.51
C HIS A 80 4.43 15.28 29.04
N ASN A 81 5.23 14.42 28.41
CA ASN A 81 6.54 14.81 27.87
C ASN A 81 6.38 15.86 26.77
N HIS A 82 5.44 15.66 25.83
CA HIS A 82 5.17 16.63 24.77
C HIS A 82 4.71 18.00 25.32
N ASN A 83 3.79 18.00 26.29
CA ASN A 83 3.32 19.22 26.96
C ASN A 83 4.46 19.96 27.69
N SER A 84 5.48 19.25 28.19
CA SER A 84 6.63 19.86 28.86
C SER A 84 7.58 20.60 27.90
N GLU A 85 7.54 20.25 26.62
CA GLU A 85 8.27 20.93 25.53
C GLU A 85 7.42 22.04 24.87
N HIS A 86 6.09 21.96 25.03
CA HIS A 86 5.09 22.82 24.38
C HIS A 86 4.08 23.33 25.41
N GLU A 87 4.55 24.07 26.43
CA GLU A 87 3.71 24.55 27.55
C GLU A 87 2.47 25.33 27.06
N ASP A 88 2.61 26.08 25.96
CA ASP A 88 1.53 26.83 25.33
C ASP A 88 0.48 25.98 24.59
N GLU A 89 0.67 24.67 24.38
CA GLU A 89 -0.28 23.79 23.69
C GLU A 89 -1.06 22.85 24.62
N GLY A 90 -0.65 22.74 25.89
CA GLY A 90 -0.99 21.62 26.79
C GLY A 90 -2.46 21.20 26.87
N LEU A 91 -2.78 20.03 26.28
CA LEU A 91 -4.03 19.29 26.52
C LEU A 91 -3.84 18.19 27.57
N HIS A 92 -4.92 17.79 28.23
CA HIS A 92 -4.90 16.64 29.16
C HIS A 92 -5.72 15.47 28.60
N LEU A 93 -5.30 14.24 28.90
CA LEU A 93 -5.97 13.04 28.43
C LEU A 93 -6.80 12.40 29.55
N ARG A 94 -8.07 12.09 29.28
CA ARG A 94 -8.85 11.11 30.04
C ARG A 94 -8.62 9.74 29.43
N VAL A 95 -8.49 8.70 30.26
CA VAL A 95 -8.47 7.30 29.78
C VAL A 95 -9.41 6.44 30.61
N GLY A 96 -10.28 5.68 29.93
CA GLY A 96 -11.21 4.73 30.54
C GLY A 96 -11.03 3.31 30.00
N LEU A 97 -10.93 2.32 30.90
CA LEU A 97 -10.77 0.91 30.52
C LEU A 97 -11.87 0.01 31.10
N HIS A 98 -12.33 -0.96 30.29
CA HIS A 98 -13.22 -2.04 30.74
C HIS A 98 -13.01 -3.32 29.92
N ALA A 99 -13.06 -4.48 30.57
CA ALA A 99 -13.01 -5.78 29.91
C ALA A 99 -14.41 -6.41 29.81
N GLY A 100 -14.70 -7.10 28.71
CA GLY A 100 -15.98 -7.78 28.52
C GLY A 100 -16.14 -8.41 27.14
N GLU A 101 -17.35 -8.84 26.81
CA GLU A 101 -17.69 -9.52 25.55
C GLU A 101 -18.63 -8.66 24.69
N PRO A 102 -18.11 -7.62 23.99
CA PRO A 102 -18.87 -6.85 23.03
C PRO A 102 -19.26 -7.68 21.79
N VAL A 103 -20.30 -7.25 21.08
CA VAL A 103 -20.68 -7.81 19.78
C VAL A 103 -19.83 -7.14 18.70
N GLN A 104 -19.07 -7.94 17.94
CA GLN A 104 -18.30 -7.45 16.79
C GLN A 104 -19.08 -7.63 15.48
N GLU A 105 -19.26 -6.54 14.73
CA GLU A 105 -19.97 -6.50 13.45
C GLU A 105 -19.39 -5.40 12.55
N GLY A 106 -19.11 -5.70 11.28
CA GLY A 106 -18.59 -4.72 10.32
C GLY A 106 -17.23 -4.08 10.66
N GLY A 107 -16.42 -4.74 11.50
CA GLY A 107 -15.17 -4.18 12.04
C GLY A 107 -15.35 -3.35 13.31
N ASP A 108 -16.58 -2.98 13.66
CA ASP A 108 -16.93 -2.19 14.84
C ASP A 108 -17.39 -3.09 16.01
N PHE A 109 -17.47 -2.50 17.20
CA PHE A 109 -17.85 -3.16 18.45
C PHE A 109 -19.03 -2.46 19.13
N PHE A 110 -20.01 -3.25 19.57
CA PHE A 110 -21.26 -2.77 20.14
C PHE A 110 -21.62 -3.48 21.45
N GLY A 111 -22.60 -2.93 22.16
CA GLY A 111 -23.19 -3.52 23.37
C GLY A 111 -22.70 -2.89 24.68
N GLN A 112 -23.11 -3.51 25.79
CA GLN A 112 -22.99 -2.91 27.12
C GLN A 112 -21.55 -2.66 27.56
N SER A 113 -20.60 -3.53 27.22
CA SER A 113 -19.18 -3.34 27.56
C SER A 113 -18.58 -2.08 26.92
N VAL A 114 -18.97 -1.77 25.68
CA VAL A 114 -18.53 -0.53 24.98
C VAL A 114 -19.10 0.71 25.66
N VAL A 115 -20.37 0.66 26.07
CA VAL A 115 -21.01 1.75 26.82
C VAL A 115 -20.34 1.96 28.18
N ILE A 116 -20.01 0.89 28.91
CA ILE A 116 -19.31 0.98 30.20
C ILE A 116 -17.92 1.59 30.00
N ALA A 117 -17.12 1.08 29.07
CA ALA A 117 -15.77 1.58 28.80
C ALA A 117 -15.77 3.09 28.50
N LYS A 118 -16.66 3.53 27.59
CA LYS A 118 -16.82 4.96 27.28
C LYS A 118 -17.24 5.77 28.51
N ARG A 119 -18.21 5.31 29.31
CA ARG A 119 -18.68 6.07 30.48
C ARG A 119 -17.67 6.13 31.62
N ILE A 120 -16.74 5.17 31.71
CA ILE A 120 -15.59 5.27 32.61
C ILE A 120 -14.65 6.39 32.13
N CYS A 121 -14.37 6.48 30.82
CA CYS A 121 -13.57 7.57 30.25
C CYS A 121 -14.24 8.94 30.42
N ASP A 122 -15.53 9.06 30.10
CA ASP A 122 -16.31 10.30 30.25
C ASP A 122 -16.35 10.79 31.72
N GLY A 123 -16.11 9.90 32.69
CA GLY A 123 -16.11 10.19 34.12
C GLY A 123 -14.72 10.44 34.73
N ALA A 124 -13.65 10.35 33.94
CA ALA A 124 -12.29 10.56 34.39
C ALA A 124 -11.89 12.05 34.37
N GLU A 125 -10.93 12.43 35.23
CA GLU A 125 -10.29 13.74 35.21
C GLU A 125 -9.18 13.83 34.14
N GLY A 126 -8.78 15.04 33.76
CA GLY A 126 -7.68 15.24 32.81
C GLY A 126 -6.35 14.77 33.42
N GLY A 127 -5.66 13.86 32.75
CA GLY A 127 -4.47 13.18 33.26
C GLY A 127 -4.77 11.91 34.05
N GLN A 128 -6.04 11.50 34.19
CA GLN A 128 -6.43 10.32 34.95
C GLN A 128 -6.61 9.09 34.06
N ILE A 129 -6.25 7.92 34.60
CA ILE A 129 -6.57 6.61 34.02
C ILE A 129 -7.51 5.89 34.99
N VAL A 130 -8.73 5.59 34.55
CA VAL A 130 -9.72 4.85 35.34
C VAL A 130 -10.06 3.53 34.64
N ALA A 131 -10.09 2.43 35.38
CA ALA A 131 -10.51 1.14 34.88
C ALA A 131 -11.62 0.54 35.76
N SER A 132 -12.48 -0.31 35.19
CA SER A 132 -13.33 -1.17 36.02
C SER A 132 -12.49 -2.17 36.81
N GLU A 133 -12.91 -2.52 38.03
CA GLU A 133 -12.24 -3.50 38.91
C GLU A 133 -11.91 -4.83 38.19
N LEU A 134 -12.75 -5.27 37.25
CA LEU A 134 -12.50 -6.44 36.40
C LEU A 134 -11.19 -6.36 35.59
N VAL A 135 -10.77 -5.17 35.14
CA VAL A 135 -9.48 -5.00 34.43
C VAL A 135 -8.32 -5.16 35.39
N HIS A 136 -8.44 -4.57 36.60
CA HIS A 136 -7.48 -4.74 37.69
C HIS A 136 -7.34 -6.23 38.08
N ASP A 137 -8.45 -6.95 38.22
CA ASP A 137 -8.46 -8.39 38.54
C ASP A 137 -7.81 -9.26 37.45
N ILE A 138 -8.03 -8.94 36.16
CA ILE A 138 -7.43 -9.66 35.03
C ILE A 138 -5.92 -9.40 34.94
N VAL A 139 -5.48 -8.16 35.20
CA VAL A 139 -4.05 -7.81 35.25
C VAL A 139 -3.38 -8.47 36.45
N GLY A 140 -4.03 -8.46 37.62
CA GLY A 140 -3.51 -9.01 38.87
C GLY A 140 -2.14 -8.43 39.21
N SER A 141 -1.18 -9.29 39.57
CA SER A 141 0.18 -8.88 39.93
C SER A 141 1.15 -8.77 38.74
N ARG A 142 0.66 -8.40 37.55
CA ARG A 142 1.51 -8.25 36.34
C ARG A 142 1.78 -6.78 36.07
N GLY A 143 3.03 -6.42 35.79
CA GLY A 143 3.42 -5.09 35.32
C GLY A 143 3.71 -4.04 36.40
N ASP A 144 3.80 -4.44 37.66
CA ASP A 144 4.19 -3.56 38.80
C ASP A 144 3.37 -2.25 38.87
N PHE A 145 2.10 -2.31 38.46
CA PHE A 145 1.16 -1.18 38.46
C PHE A 145 0.62 -0.87 39.85
N GLU A 146 0.55 0.42 40.19
CA GLU A 146 -0.08 0.91 41.42
C GLU A 146 -1.54 1.31 41.17
N TRP A 147 -2.45 0.77 41.98
CA TRP A 147 -3.90 0.98 41.84
C TRP A 147 -4.50 1.57 43.11
N LYS A 148 -5.53 2.40 42.94
CA LYS A 148 -6.30 3.02 44.02
C LYS A 148 -7.79 2.75 43.79
N GLU A 149 -8.44 2.14 44.77
CA GLU A 149 -9.89 1.90 44.71
C GLU A 149 -10.68 3.21 44.69
N LEU A 150 -11.59 3.35 43.71
CA LEU A 150 -12.61 4.40 43.67
C LEU A 150 -13.98 3.90 44.15
N GLY A 151 -14.17 2.58 44.19
CA GLY A 151 -15.40 1.93 44.58
C GLY A 151 -16.48 2.00 43.50
N TRP A 152 -17.75 1.90 43.91
CA TRP A 152 -18.90 1.78 43.01
C TRP A 152 -19.33 3.13 42.43
N ILE A 153 -19.08 3.35 41.14
CA ILE A 153 -19.44 4.55 40.39
C ILE A 153 -20.73 4.32 39.60
N ALA A 154 -21.70 5.23 39.73
CA ALA A 154 -22.93 5.22 38.94
C ALA A 154 -22.70 5.87 37.56
N LEU A 155 -22.68 5.07 36.50
CA LEU A 155 -22.37 5.51 35.13
C LEU A 155 -23.63 5.84 34.32
N LYS A 156 -23.63 6.98 33.60
CA LYS A 156 -24.80 7.45 32.83
C LYS A 156 -25.21 6.46 31.73
N GLY A 157 -26.37 5.83 31.92
CA GLY A 157 -26.92 4.84 30.98
C GLY A 157 -26.50 3.39 31.25
N VAL A 158 -25.81 3.13 32.37
CA VAL A 158 -25.54 1.78 32.87
C VAL A 158 -26.49 1.51 34.05
N ALA A 159 -27.21 0.39 34.01
CA ALA A 159 -28.28 0.11 34.99
C ALA A 159 -27.77 -0.19 36.41
N THR A 160 -26.58 -0.76 36.53
CA THR A 160 -25.90 -1.04 37.80
C THR A 160 -24.65 -0.16 37.93
N PRO A 161 -24.34 0.35 39.13
CA PRO A 161 -23.02 0.93 39.39
C PRO A 161 -21.90 -0.05 39.02
N VAL A 162 -20.76 0.47 38.59
CA VAL A 162 -19.57 -0.30 38.22
C VAL A 162 -18.49 0.01 39.24
N SER A 163 -17.88 -1.02 39.83
CA SER A 163 -16.71 -0.85 40.70
C SER A 163 -15.50 -0.47 39.86
N CYS A 164 -14.79 0.58 40.26
CA CYS A 164 -13.67 1.17 39.51
C CYS A 164 -12.42 1.38 40.37
N CYS A 165 -11.28 1.35 39.70
CA CYS A 165 -9.96 1.64 40.23
C CYS A 165 -9.29 2.72 39.37
N GLU A 166 -8.59 3.65 40.03
CA GLU A 166 -7.66 4.57 39.40
C GLU A 166 -6.30 3.87 39.25
N LEU A 167 -5.71 3.95 38.07
CA LEU A 167 -4.35 3.50 37.81
C LEU A 167 -3.40 4.69 37.98
N ALA A 168 -2.45 4.57 38.90
CA ALA A 168 -1.40 5.55 39.04
C ALA A 168 -0.36 5.41 37.93
N TRP A 169 0.11 6.54 37.43
CA TRP A 169 1.24 6.65 36.52
C TRP A 169 2.16 7.77 36.98
N SER A 170 3.35 7.87 36.41
CA SER A 170 4.29 8.94 36.69
C SER A 170 5.03 9.35 35.41
N PRO A 171 5.52 10.59 35.31
CA PRO A 171 6.42 11.00 34.23
C PRO A 171 7.59 10.02 34.09
N GLY A 172 7.92 9.67 32.85
CA GLY A 172 8.95 8.70 32.52
C GLY A 172 9.55 9.00 31.15
N PRO A 173 10.75 8.47 30.84
CA PRO A 173 11.37 8.68 29.53
C PRO A 173 10.45 8.19 28.42
N ALA A 174 10.47 8.87 27.26
CA ALA A 174 9.79 8.44 26.06
C ALA A 174 10.45 7.15 25.52
N GLY A 175 10.06 6.01 26.07
CA GLY A 175 10.66 4.71 25.77
C GLY A 175 10.15 3.63 26.71
N PHE A 176 9.32 2.73 26.18
CA PHE A 176 8.80 1.59 26.92
C PHE A 176 9.92 0.58 27.21
N SER A 177 10.03 0.12 28.46
CA SER A 177 10.65 -1.18 28.74
C SER A 177 9.53 -2.22 28.81
N PRO A 178 9.48 -3.21 27.90
CA PRO A 178 8.55 -4.31 28.02
C PRO A 178 8.72 -5.01 29.36
N VAL A 179 7.64 -5.09 30.14
CA VAL A 179 7.60 -5.89 31.37
C VAL A 179 8.01 -7.31 30.99
N PRO A 180 9.17 -7.82 31.43
CA PRO A 180 9.62 -9.11 30.99
C PRO A 180 8.66 -10.16 31.54
N LEU A 181 8.01 -10.93 30.66
CA LEU A 181 7.23 -12.09 31.05
C LEU A 181 8.16 -13.06 31.79
N ARG A 182 8.15 -13.01 33.13
CA ARG A 182 8.84 -14.00 33.96
C ARG A 182 8.22 -15.36 33.66
N GLY A 183 8.94 -16.14 32.86
CA GLY A 183 8.52 -17.47 32.42
C GLY A 183 8.11 -18.35 33.61
N PRO A 184 7.18 -19.31 33.39
CA PRO A 184 6.60 -20.10 34.46
C PRO A 184 7.70 -20.79 35.28
N ARG A 185 7.65 -20.62 36.61
CA ARG A 185 8.53 -21.35 37.53
C ARG A 185 8.39 -22.84 37.26
N ARG A 186 9.52 -23.53 37.07
CA ARG A 186 9.59 -24.97 36.80
C ARG A 186 8.71 -25.76 37.77
N SER A 187 7.68 -26.43 37.24
CA SER A 187 6.92 -27.45 37.96
C SER A 187 7.84 -28.62 38.40
N PRO A 188 7.61 -29.23 39.58
CA PRO A 188 8.44 -30.33 40.05
C PRO A 188 8.24 -31.61 39.23
N SER A 189 9.27 -32.47 39.26
CA SER A 189 9.40 -33.69 38.46
C SER A 189 8.20 -34.66 38.57
N PRO A 190 7.88 -35.42 37.51
CA PRO A 190 6.74 -36.34 37.52
C PRO A 190 6.93 -37.50 38.50
N VAL A 191 5.92 -37.73 39.33
CA VAL A 191 5.85 -38.85 40.27
C VAL A 191 5.71 -40.18 39.50
N ARG A 192 6.63 -41.12 39.73
CA ARG A 192 6.51 -42.51 39.24
C ARG A 192 5.19 -43.13 39.71
N ARG A 193 4.34 -43.57 38.77
CA ARG A 193 3.30 -44.57 39.04
C ARG A 193 3.78 -45.97 38.64
N GLY A 194 3.36 -46.97 39.43
CA GLY A 194 3.86 -48.34 39.38
C GLY A 194 3.29 -49.20 38.24
N GLN A 195 3.80 -50.43 38.17
CA GLN A 195 3.58 -51.39 37.08
C GLN A 195 2.25 -52.17 37.18
N GLY A 196 1.64 -52.37 36.00
CA GLY A 196 1.01 -53.65 35.62
C GLY A 196 -0.51 -53.82 35.85
N PRO A 197 -1.11 -54.88 35.29
CA PRO A 197 -0.53 -55.89 34.40
C PRO A 197 -1.06 -55.85 32.95
N GLU A 198 -0.34 -56.54 32.06
CA GLU A 198 -0.63 -56.68 30.62
C GLU A 198 -1.90 -57.49 30.32
N ARG A 199 -2.60 -57.14 29.22
CA ARG A 199 -3.31 -58.13 28.40
C ARG A 199 -3.13 -57.84 26.90
N SER A 200 -2.73 -58.89 26.19
CA SER A 200 -2.62 -59.01 24.73
C SER A 200 -3.93 -58.67 24.01
N ALA A 201 -3.96 -58.25 22.73
CA ALA A 201 -3.49 -59.07 21.61
C ALA A 201 -3.51 -58.37 20.23
N ARG A 202 -2.64 -58.88 19.33
CA ARG A 202 -2.76 -58.94 17.86
C ARG A 202 -2.70 -57.64 17.04
N ILE A 203 -1.47 -57.30 16.69
CA ILE A 203 -1.08 -56.76 15.38
C ILE A 203 -1.59 -57.70 14.26
N TRP A 204 -2.12 -57.15 13.17
CA TRP A 204 -2.18 -57.81 11.86
C TRP A 204 -1.66 -56.84 10.79
N SER A 205 -0.71 -57.31 9.98
CA SER A 205 -0.10 -56.59 8.86
C SER A 205 -0.69 -57.08 7.52
N PRO A 206 -0.53 -56.36 6.40
CA PRO A 206 -1.40 -56.51 5.23
C PRO A 206 -0.92 -57.54 4.19
N ALA A 207 -1.84 -57.98 3.32
CA ALA A 207 -1.56 -58.58 2.02
C ALA A 207 -2.71 -58.35 1.03
N SER A 208 -2.37 -58.17 -0.25
CA SER A 208 -3.24 -58.15 -1.44
C SER A 208 -3.21 -59.54 -2.14
N PRO A 209 -3.70 -59.80 -3.39
CA PRO A 209 -4.51 -59.02 -4.34
C PRO A 209 -5.66 -59.78 -5.09
N ARG A 210 -6.42 -59.04 -5.94
CA ARG A 210 -7.13 -59.44 -7.21
C ARG A 210 -8.26 -60.53 -7.24
N LEU A 211 -9.46 -60.10 -7.68
CA LEU A 211 -10.39 -60.60 -8.75
C LEU A 211 -11.80 -59.98 -8.49
N GLN A 212 -12.68 -59.64 -9.45
CA GLN A 212 -12.66 -59.63 -10.92
C GLN A 212 -13.67 -58.60 -11.50
N ALA A 213 -13.57 -58.32 -12.81
CA ALA A 213 -14.16 -57.23 -13.58
C ALA A 213 -15.71 -57.11 -13.70
N ALA A 214 -16.18 -55.85 -13.75
CA ALA A 214 -17.40 -55.34 -14.40
C ALA A 214 -17.41 -53.79 -14.21
N VAL A 215 -17.65 -52.88 -15.17
CA VAL A 215 -17.78 -52.87 -16.65
C VAL A 215 -17.07 -51.59 -17.17
N ALA A 216 -16.73 -51.48 -18.47
CA ALA A 216 -16.23 -50.25 -19.10
C ALA A 216 -17.08 -49.83 -20.33
N ALA A 217 -16.91 -48.58 -20.77
CA ALA A 217 -17.52 -47.89 -21.93
C ALA A 217 -18.95 -47.32 -21.75
N ALA A 218 -19.05 -46.02 -21.40
CA ALA A 218 -20.20 -45.15 -21.71
C ALA A 218 -19.96 -43.61 -21.54
N VAL A 219 -18.74 -43.06 -21.61
CA VAL A 219 -18.52 -41.59 -21.70
C VAL A 219 -17.39 -41.26 -22.68
N THR A 220 -17.61 -41.56 -23.96
CA THR A 220 -16.70 -41.13 -25.05
C THR A 220 -17.49 -40.93 -26.36
N LEU A 221 -18.73 -40.43 -26.28
CA LEU A 221 -19.51 -40.03 -27.46
C LEU A 221 -20.71 -39.11 -27.10
N ALA A 222 -20.45 -37.94 -26.47
CA ALA A 222 -21.54 -37.02 -26.11
C ALA A 222 -21.16 -35.53 -26.04
N LEU A 223 -20.20 -35.03 -26.84
CA LEU A 223 -20.00 -33.58 -27.12
C LEU A 223 -19.37 -33.32 -28.50
N VAL A 224 -19.74 -34.09 -29.53
CA VAL A 224 -19.23 -33.93 -30.92
C VAL A 224 -20.35 -33.68 -31.95
N VAL A 225 -21.64 -33.75 -31.57
CA VAL A 225 -22.78 -33.68 -32.52
C VAL A 225 -23.95 -32.79 -32.02
N ALA A 226 -23.71 -31.89 -31.07
CA ALA A 226 -24.70 -30.90 -30.65
C ALA A 226 -23.99 -29.60 -30.23
N GLY A 227 -23.91 -28.63 -31.16
CA GLY A 227 -23.13 -27.40 -30.99
C GLY A 227 -22.70 -26.80 -32.34
N ILE A 228 -22.63 -27.60 -33.40
CA ILE A 228 -22.55 -27.11 -34.78
C ILE A 228 -23.97 -26.69 -35.21
N ILE A 229 -24.41 -25.53 -34.74
CA ILE A 229 -25.48 -24.74 -35.36
C ILE A 229 -24.90 -23.35 -35.56
N ALA A 230 -24.85 -22.94 -36.83
CA ALA A 230 -24.24 -21.71 -37.32
C ALA A 230 -24.51 -20.49 -36.42
N VAL A 231 -23.46 -20.01 -35.76
CA VAL A 231 -23.31 -18.56 -35.57
C VAL A 231 -23.08 -17.99 -36.96
N ASP A 232 -24.03 -17.16 -37.41
CA ASP A 232 -24.02 -16.55 -38.74
C ASP A 232 -22.71 -15.80 -38.95
N SER A 233 -21.94 -16.21 -39.96
CA SER A 233 -20.63 -15.65 -40.27
C SER A 233 -20.78 -14.29 -40.96
N LYS A 234 -21.37 -13.34 -40.26
CA LYS A 234 -21.06 -11.92 -40.44
C LYS A 234 -19.72 -11.66 -39.77
N LEU A 235 -18.68 -12.10 -40.48
CA LEU A 235 -17.46 -11.30 -40.63
C LEU A 235 -17.89 -9.97 -41.25
N THR A 236 -18.50 -9.13 -40.43
CA THR A 236 -18.29 -7.70 -40.54
C THR A 236 -16.79 -7.59 -40.36
N THR A 237 -16.06 -7.30 -41.44
CA THR A 237 -14.79 -6.60 -41.29
C THR A 237 -15.13 -5.37 -40.47
N GLN A 238 -14.88 -5.42 -39.16
CA GLN A 238 -14.61 -4.20 -38.42
C GLN A 238 -13.59 -3.47 -39.26
N SER A 239 -13.96 -2.28 -39.72
CA SER A 239 -12.95 -1.29 -40.08
C SER A 239 -11.94 -1.30 -38.94
N LEU A 240 -10.65 -1.40 -39.28
CA LEU A 240 -9.60 -1.12 -38.32
C LEU A 240 -10.02 0.13 -37.54
N PRO A 241 -9.90 0.16 -36.20
CA PRO A 241 -10.19 1.36 -35.44
C PRO A 241 -9.47 2.53 -36.11
N GLU A 242 -10.11 3.70 -36.18
CA GLU A 242 -9.44 4.92 -36.61
C GLU A 242 -8.08 4.99 -35.90
N GLU A 243 -6.99 5.02 -36.67
CA GLU A 243 -5.66 4.69 -36.16
C GLU A 243 -5.26 5.71 -35.09
N LEU A 244 -4.75 5.22 -33.95
CA LEU A 244 -4.43 6.07 -32.80
C LEU A 244 -3.14 6.84 -33.11
N THR A 245 -3.25 7.94 -33.84
CA THR A 245 -2.11 8.79 -34.19
C THR A 245 -1.60 9.54 -32.96
N TRP A 246 -0.32 9.33 -32.64
CA TRP A 246 0.38 10.07 -31.61
C TRP A 246 1.14 11.27 -32.19
N VAL A 247 1.45 12.25 -31.34
CA VAL A 247 2.23 13.43 -31.70
C VAL A 247 3.25 13.68 -30.60
N GLU A 248 4.53 13.71 -30.96
CA GLU A 248 5.61 14.10 -30.06
C GLU A 248 5.56 15.60 -29.78
N VAL A 249 5.59 15.99 -28.50
CA VAL A 249 5.69 17.37 -28.07
C VAL A 249 7.12 17.84 -28.25
N ASN A 250 7.31 18.97 -28.96
CA ASN A 250 8.63 19.56 -29.14
C ASN A 250 9.30 19.85 -27.77
N PRO A 251 10.43 19.21 -27.42
CA PRO A 251 11.03 19.32 -26.09
C PRO A 251 11.39 20.76 -25.69
N SER A 252 11.77 21.59 -26.68
CA SER A 252 12.10 23.01 -26.46
C SER A 252 10.89 23.85 -26.05
N THR A 253 9.67 23.47 -26.43
CA THR A 253 8.43 24.15 -26.01
C THR A 253 7.90 23.63 -24.68
N ALA A 254 8.14 22.35 -24.38
CA ALA A 254 7.72 21.71 -23.13
C ALA A 254 8.57 22.12 -21.90
N SER A 255 9.66 22.85 -22.11
CA SER A 255 10.61 23.24 -21.05
C SER A 255 11.16 22.04 -20.28
N LEU A 256 11.34 20.90 -20.96
CA LEU A 256 11.85 19.66 -20.37
C LEU A 256 13.27 19.89 -19.87
N GLY A 257 14.12 20.50 -20.70
CA GLY A 257 15.43 21.03 -20.33
C GLY A 257 16.43 20.91 -21.47
N GLY A 258 17.73 20.97 -21.15
CA GLY A 258 18.80 20.71 -22.11
C GLY A 258 19.27 19.25 -22.07
N PRO A 259 19.95 18.75 -23.12
CA PRO A 259 20.02 17.31 -23.35
C PRO A 259 20.68 16.47 -22.26
N GLY A 260 20.21 15.23 -22.07
CA GLY A 260 20.76 14.25 -21.14
C GLY A 260 20.36 14.41 -19.67
N ASN A 261 19.62 15.48 -19.34
CA ASN A 261 19.51 15.92 -17.95
C ASN A 261 18.16 15.66 -17.28
N GLN A 262 17.09 15.25 -17.97
CA GLN A 262 15.77 15.12 -17.33
C GLN A 262 15.13 13.75 -17.48
N ARG A 263 14.44 13.32 -16.42
CA ARG A 263 13.61 12.12 -16.40
C ARG A 263 12.20 12.51 -15.96
N ILE A 264 11.20 12.12 -16.73
CA ILE A 264 9.82 12.02 -16.23
C ILE A 264 9.68 10.61 -15.66
N ASN A 265 9.18 10.48 -14.44
CA ASN A 265 9.02 9.19 -13.73
C ASN A 265 7.55 8.83 -13.48
N ARG A 266 6.62 9.80 -13.54
CA ARG A 266 5.18 9.53 -13.49
C ARG A 266 4.35 10.65 -14.12
N LEU A 267 3.22 10.25 -14.70
CA LEU A 267 2.11 11.13 -15.09
C LEU A 267 0.90 10.96 -14.14
N LEU A 268 0.15 12.04 -13.94
CA LEU A 268 -1.13 12.05 -13.25
C LEU A 268 -2.14 12.94 -13.99
N SER A 269 -3.35 12.43 -14.15
CA SER A 269 -4.52 13.20 -14.59
C SER A 269 -5.15 13.97 -13.43
N SER A 270 -5.53 15.21 -13.68
CA SER A 270 -6.15 16.13 -12.73
C SER A 270 -7.34 16.86 -13.36
N ASN A 271 -8.10 17.62 -12.57
CA ASN A 271 -9.18 18.45 -13.08
C ASN A 271 -8.70 19.65 -13.92
N GLU A 272 -7.43 20.04 -13.79
CA GLU A 272 -6.81 21.14 -14.55
C GLU A 272 -5.95 20.64 -15.72
N GLY A 273 -6.00 19.35 -16.06
CA GLY A 273 -5.18 18.71 -17.09
C GLY A 273 -4.20 17.70 -16.51
N PHE A 274 -2.95 17.71 -16.98
CA PHE A 274 -1.92 16.73 -16.68
C PHE A 274 -0.79 17.29 -15.82
N ILE A 275 -0.25 16.43 -14.97
CA ILE A 275 0.95 16.68 -14.15
C ILE A 275 1.97 15.59 -14.47
N ALA A 276 3.22 15.98 -14.70
CA ALA A 276 4.36 15.09 -14.82
C ALA A 276 5.33 15.38 -13.66
N VAL A 277 5.83 14.34 -13.00
CA VAL A 277 6.86 14.46 -11.95
C VAL A 277 8.07 13.62 -12.31
N GLY A 278 9.24 14.00 -11.80
CA GLY A 278 10.49 13.32 -12.06
C GLY A 278 11.71 14.04 -11.51
N GLU A 279 12.75 14.14 -12.33
CA GLU A 279 14.11 14.57 -11.96
C GLU A 279 14.76 15.45 -13.03
N ASP A 280 15.68 16.32 -12.58
CA ASP A 280 16.58 17.14 -13.39
C ASP A 280 18.02 17.09 -12.83
N ASP A 281 18.93 16.44 -13.56
CA ASP A 281 20.36 16.27 -13.26
C ASP A 281 21.24 17.40 -13.86
N SER A 282 20.65 18.49 -14.39
CA SER A 282 21.40 19.63 -14.95
C SER A 282 22.39 20.27 -13.96
N SER A 283 22.20 20.04 -12.66
CA SER A 283 23.08 20.55 -11.60
C SER A 283 24.25 19.60 -11.27
N GLY A 284 24.35 18.43 -11.92
CA GLY A 284 25.31 17.36 -11.63
C GLY A 284 24.94 16.50 -10.42
N ARG A 285 23.68 16.61 -9.96
CA ARG A 285 22.95 15.68 -9.10
C ARG A 285 21.47 15.77 -9.52
N PRO A 286 20.67 14.69 -9.43
CA PRO A 286 19.25 14.76 -9.72
C PRO A 286 18.56 15.65 -8.67
N ASP A 287 17.86 16.68 -9.13
CA ASP A 287 16.96 17.51 -8.34
C ASP A 287 15.51 17.21 -8.74
N ALA A 288 14.56 17.19 -7.80
CA ALA A 288 13.17 16.83 -8.09
C ALA A 288 12.50 17.86 -9.02
N ALA A 289 11.75 17.39 -10.02
CA ALA A 289 11.21 18.24 -11.07
C ALA A 289 9.73 17.95 -11.36
N VAL A 290 8.97 19.00 -11.71
CA VAL A 290 7.55 18.92 -12.03
C VAL A 290 7.24 19.74 -13.29
N TRP A 291 6.33 19.22 -14.12
CA TRP A 291 5.75 19.93 -15.26
C TRP A 291 4.22 19.79 -15.24
N THR A 292 3.52 20.79 -15.77
CA THR A 292 2.05 20.79 -15.88
C THR A 292 1.60 21.17 -17.29
N SER A 293 0.49 20.62 -17.75
CA SER A 293 -0.16 20.98 -19.01
C SER A 293 -1.68 20.92 -18.90
N GLU A 294 -2.40 21.86 -19.50
CA GLU A 294 -3.88 21.84 -19.52
C GLU A 294 -4.43 20.88 -20.59
N ASP A 295 -3.66 20.64 -21.67
CA ASP A 295 -4.10 19.97 -22.90
C ASP A 295 -3.22 18.78 -23.33
N GLY A 296 -2.05 18.59 -22.70
CA GLY A 296 -1.04 17.61 -23.10
C GLY A 296 -0.13 18.06 -24.25
N GLU A 297 -0.37 19.21 -24.89
CA GLU A 297 0.49 19.79 -25.93
C GLU A 297 1.48 20.78 -25.34
N ALA A 298 0.98 21.72 -24.53
CA ALA A 298 1.76 22.82 -23.98
C ALA A 298 2.15 22.53 -22.53
N TRP A 299 3.43 22.23 -22.31
CA TRP A 299 3.96 21.91 -20.98
C TRP A 299 4.76 23.06 -20.39
N THR A 300 4.54 23.32 -19.11
CA THR A 300 5.26 24.34 -18.34
C THR A 300 5.99 23.66 -17.19
N ARG A 301 7.32 23.82 -17.12
CA ARG A 301 8.11 23.41 -15.96
C ARG A 301 7.77 24.27 -14.73
N ARG A 302 7.67 23.63 -13.57
CA ARG A 302 7.30 24.25 -12.29
C ARG A 302 8.43 24.17 -11.27
N ALA A 303 8.41 25.09 -10.31
CA ALA A 303 9.19 25.06 -9.06
C ALA A 303 10.70 24.68 -9.17
N PRO A 304 11.48 25.18 -10.16
CA PRO A 304 12.85 24.70 -10.39
C PRO A 304 13.83 25.02 -9.26
N ASP A 305 13.63 26.13 -8.53
CA ASP A 305 14.56 26.59 -7.48
C ASP A 305 14.18 26.11 -6.07
N THR A 306 12.91 25.76 -5.82
CA THR A 306 12.41 25.41 -4.47
C THR A 306 12.50 23.93 -4.15
N LEU A 307 12.69 23.09 -5.16
CA LEU A 307 12.85 21.63 -5.01
C LEU A 307 14.32 21.20 -4.93
N ALA A 308 15.29 22.10 -5.09
CA ALA A 308 16.72 21.79 -5.11
C ALA A 308 17.34 21.82 -3.70
N GLU A 309 17.76 20.66 -3.19
CA GLU A 309 18.33 20.48 -1.85
C GLU A 309 19.75 19.84 -1.89
N PRO A 310 20.50 19.84 -0.76
CA PRO A 310 21.79 19.16 -0.67
C PRO A 310 21.63 17.63 -0.61
N GLY A 311 21.57 16.99 -1.78
CA GLY A 311 21.46 15.54 -1.94
C GLY A 311 20.69 15.20 -3.21
N GLY A 312 21.07 14.15 -3.92
CA GLY A 312 20.34 13.71 -5.12
C GLY A 312 18.95 13.17 -4.76
N GLN A 313 17.92 13.54 -5.50
CA GLN A 313 16.52 13.40 -5.09
C GLN A 313 15.62 13.32 -6.32
N GLY A 314 14.49 12.62 -6.19
CA GLY A 314 13.58 12.42 -7.31
C GLY A 314 12.17 12.04 -6.89
N MET A 315 11.18 12.55 -7.62
CA MET A 315 9.80 12.10 -7.52
C MET A 315 9.59 10.91 -8.45
N LEU A 316 9.00 9.82 -7.95
CA LEU A 316 8.76 8.56 -8.68
C LEU A 316 7.27 8.22 -8.82
N GLY A 317 6.47 8.61 -7.82
CA GLY A 317 5.02 8.46 -7.83
C GLY A 317 4.31 9.78 -7.56
N VAL A 318 3.09 9.93 -8.06
CA VAL A 318 2.21 11.07 -7.74
C VAL A 318 0.74 10.67 -7.81
N ALA A 319 -0.05 11.15 -6.86
CA ALA A 319 -1.50 10.93 -6.77
C ALA A 319 -2.21 12.19 -6.25
N SER A 320 -3.52 12.28 -6.45
CA SER A 320 -4.35 13.21 -5.69
C SER A 320 -4.52 12.72 -4.24
N GLY A 321 -4.63 13.62 -3.28
CA GLY A 321 -4.70 13.28 -1.85
C GLY A 321 -4.90 14.54 -1.03
N ASP A 322 -5.84 14.56 -0.09
CA ASP A 322 -6.17 15.78 0.64
C ASP A 322 -4.94 16.23 1.44
N PRO A 323 -4.52 17.52 1.37
CA PRO A 323 -5.28 18.68 0.91
C PRO A 323 -5.30 18.98 -0.61
N GLY A 324 -4.56 18.26 -1.45
CA GLY A 324 -4.62 18.40 -2.92
C GLY A 324 -3.94 17.25 -3.68
N LEU A 325 -2.60 17.27 -3.71
CA LEU A 325 -1.73 16.36 -4.45
C LEU A 325 -0.55 15.93 -3.59
N VAL A 326 -0.11 14.68 -3.77
CA VAL A 326 1.04 14.12 -3.06
C VAL A 326 1.93 13.37 -4.04
N ALA A 327 3.23 13.68 -4.03
CA ALA A 327 4.28 12.99 -4.76
C ALA A 327 5.19 12.27 -3.78
N VAL A 328 5.71 11.12 -4.19
CA VAL A 328 6.59 10.26 -3.40
C VAL A 328 7.81 9.84 -4.21
N GLY A 329 8.90 9.51 -3.52
CA GLY A 329 10.16 9.15 -4.17
C GLY A 329 11.27 8.96 -3.15
N TYR A 330 12.41 9.61 -3.40
CA TYR A 330 13.61 9.51 -2.56
C TYR A 330 14.36 10.84 -2.43
N ARG A 331 15.17 10.94 -1.37
CA ARG A 331 16.12 12.02 -1.11
C ARG A 331 17.43 11.44 -0.59
N GLY A 332 18.54 11.90 -1.13
CA GLY A 332 19.87 11.45 -0.73
C GLY A 332 20.35 12.15 0.53
N HIS A 333 20.67 11.40 1.59
CA HIS A 333 21.25 11.94 2.82
C HIS A 333 22.48 11.13 3.25
N GLY A 334 23.63 11.81 3.42
CA GLY A 334 24.84 11.16 3.96
C GLY A 334 25.41 9.97 3.16
N GLY A 335 24.97 9.77 1.91
CA GLY A 335 25.36 8.64 1.06
C GLY A 335 24.33 7.49 1.00
N THR A 336 23.19 7.60 1.69
CA THR A 336 22.02 6.72 1.53
C THR A 336 20.91 7.44 0.78
N LEU A 337 19.96 6.68 0.23
CA LEU A 337 18.69 7.22 -0.26
C LEU A 337 17.62 6.98 0.80
N ASP A 338 16.86 7.99 1.18
CA ASP A 338 15.81 7.85 2.18
C ASP A 338 14.45 8.23 1.55
N ALA A 339 13.37 7.59 1.99
CA ALA A 339 12.05 7.78 1.39
C ALA A 339 11.57 9.23 1.57
N ALA A 340 11.10 9.84 0.48
CA ALA A 340 10.74 11.27 0.46
C ALA A 340 9.32 11.50 -0.07
N VAL A 341 8.67 12.55 0.45
CA VAL A 341 7.30 12.95 0.11
C VAL A 341 7.26 14.46 -0.12
N TRP A 342 6.44 14.89 -1.07
CA TRP A 342 6.14 16.30 -1.34
C TRP A 342 4.62 16.48 -1.49
N THR A 343 4.11 17.60 -1.01
CA THR A 343 2.68 17.96 -1.11
C THR A 343 2.50 19.23 -1.94
N SER A 344 1.37 19.33 -2.65
CA SER A 344 0.96 20.53 -3.38
C SER A 344 -0.56 20.68 -3.32
N GLU A 345 -1.06 21.92 -3.23
CA GLU A 345 -2.50 22.20 -3.32
C GLU A 345 -2.97 22.31 -4.78
N ASP A 346 -2.10 22.78 -5.69
CA ASP A 346 -2.49 23.20 -7.06
C ASP A 346 -1.64 22.59 -8.19
N GLY A 347 -0.62 21.79 -7.85
CA GLY A 347 0.30 21.16 -8.79
C GLY A 347 1.41 22.08 -9.33
N ARG A 348 1.39 23.38 -9.00
CA ARG A 348 2.38 24.38 -9.45
C ARG A 348 3.45 24.65 -8.41
N GLU A 349 3.07 24.71 -7.13
CA GLU A 349 4.00 24.88 -6.01
C GLU A 349 4.05 23.61 -5.16
N TRP A 350 5.24 23.07 -4.93
CA TRP A 350 5.47 21.80 -4.24
C TRP A 350 6.37 22.01 -3.04
N THR A 351 5.93 21.54 -1.88
CA THR A 351 6.63 21.64 -0.61
C THR A 351 7.07 20.24 -0.16
N PRO A 352 8.35 20.01 0.17
CA PRO A 352 8.77 18.74 0.77
C PRO A 352 8.15 18.58 2.15
N VAL A 353 7.75 17.35 2.49
CA VAL A 353 7.33 16.99 3.84
C VAL A 353 8.59 16.70 4.65
N GLU A 354 8.86 17.53 5.67
CA GLU A 354 9.99 17.30 6.58
C GLU A 354 9.76 16.00 7.40
N GLY A 355 10.82 15.21 7.58
CA GLY A 355 10.71 13.84 8.06
C GLY A 355 10.12 13.69 9.48
N ASP A 356 9.12 12.81 9.61
CA ASP A 356 8.83 12.14 10.88
C ASP A 356 9.75 10.93 11.04
N HIS A 357 9.94 10.46 12.28
CA HIS A 357 10.83 9.33 12.60
C HIS A 357 10.44 8.02 11.88
N ASP A 358 9.18 7.90 11.43
CA ASP A 358 8.66 6.73 10.71
C ASP A 358 9.01 6.70 9.20
N LEU A 359 9.59 7.79 8.65
CA LEU A 359 10.29 7.79 7.34
C LEU A 359 11.80 7.58 7.48
N GLU A 360 12.37 7.78 8.66
CA GLU A 360 13.81 7.63 8.95
C GLU A 360 14.16 6.27 9.60
N GLY A 361 13.18 5.38 9.77
CA GLY A 361 13.32 4.10 10.50
C GLY A 361 14.35 3.14 9.90
N ALA A 362 14.67 3.29 8.62
CA ALA A 362 15.72 2.60 7.90
C ALA A 362 16.30 3.53 6.83
N ARG A 363 17.61 3.46 6.60
CA ARG A 363 18.26 4.15 5.48
C ARG A 363 18.31 3.23 4.27
N ASN A 364 18.34 3.79 3.05
CA ASN A 364 18.15 3.09 1.76
C ASN A 364 16.68 2.74 1.47
N GLU A 365 15.76 3.68 1.66
CA GLU A 365 14.34 3.53 1.31
C GLU A 365 13.94 4.34 0.09
N VAL A 366 13.03 3.79 -0.73
CA VAL A 366 12.49 4.46 -1.92
C VAL A 366 11.00 4.14 -2.05
N MET A 367 10.17 5.18 -2.20
CA MET A 367 8.76 5.04 -2.59
C MET A 367 8.62 5.12 -4.11
N ASN A 368 8.32 4.00 -4.77
CA ASN A 368 8.17 3.92 -6.23
C ASN A 368 6.81 4.45 -6.72
N ARG A 369 5.73 4.20 -5.97
CA ARG A 369 4.38 4.63 -6.33
C ARG A 369 3.56 5.05 -5.11
N VAL A 370 2.54 5.86 -5.36
CA VAL A 370 1.48 6.22 -4.41
C VAL A 370 0.12 6.14 -5.11
N ALA A 371 -0.92 5.72 -4.37
CA ALA A 371 -2.31 5.81 -4.81
C ALA A 371 -3.21 6.32 -3.68
N ARG A 372 -4.27 7.04 -4.07
CA ARG A 372 -5.38 7.37 -3.17
C ARG A 372 -6.30 6.16 -3.05
N THR A 373 -6.65 5.82 -1.82
CA THR A 373 -7.56 4.74 -1.49
C THR A 373 -8.70 5.25 -0.61
N LYS A 374 -9.68 4.40 -0.29
CA LYS A 374 -10.72 4.74 0.70
C LYS A 374 -10.21 4.78 2.16
N PHE A 375 -8.95 4.44 2.39
CA PHE A 375 -8.27 4.41 3.69
C PHE A 375 -7.19 5.50 3.82
N GLY A 376 -7.19 6.49 2.93
CA GLY A 376 -6.10 7.46 2.79
C GLY A 376 -5.15 7.09 1.65
N LEU A 377 -3.94 7.61 1.71
CA LEU A 377 -2.87 7.37 0.74
C LEU A 377 -2.08 6.12 1.11
N VAL A 378 -1.69 5.35 0.09
CA VAL A 378 -0.84 4.18 0.25
C VAL A 378 0.29 4.26 -0.77
N ALA A 379 1.52 4.22 -0.28
CA ALA A 379 2.74 4.21 -1.09
C ALA A 379 3.43 2.84 -1.02
N VAL A 380 4.12 2.47 -2.09
CA VAL A 380 4.83 1.19 -2.22
C VAL A 380 6.18 1.39 -2.90
N GLY A 381 7.14 0.51 -2.61
CA GLY A 381 8.50 0.58 -3.13
C GLY A 381 9.39 -0.47 -2.49
N TYR A 382 10.58 -0.07 -2.03
CA TYR A 382 11.54 -0.97 -1.37
C TYR A 382 12.34 -0.30 -0.23
N GLN A 383 12.93 -1.14 0.63
CA GLN A 383 13.99 -0.80 1.59
C GLN A 383 15.28 -1.58 1.24
N GLY A 384 16.46 -1.05 1.57
CA GLY A 384 17.77 -1.62 1.21
C GLY A 384 18.61 -2.07 2.41
N LEU A 385 17.98 -2.56 3.47
CA LEU A 385 18.65 -3.02 4.69
C LEU A 385 18.96 -4.52 4.64
N GLY A 386 20.21 -4.87 4.30
CA GLY A 386 20.68 -6.26 4.33
C GLY A 386 21.79 -6.54 3.31
N GLY A 387 21.74 -5.82 2.19
CA GLY A 387 22.60 -6.01 1.01
C GLY A 387 21.78 -6.27 -0.28
N ASP A 388 20.48 -6.46 -0.09
CA ASP A 388 19.37 -6.73 -0.99
C ASP A 388 18.33 -5.61 -0.90
N ARG A 389 17.26 -5.71 -1.70
CA ARG A 389 16.06 -4.87 -1.60
C ARG A 389 14.91 -5.70 -1.04
N ASP A 390 14.16 -5.17 -0.08
CA ASP A 390 12.91 -5.77 0.40
C ASP A 390 11.70 -4.91 0.04
N ALA A 391 10.59 -5.56 -0.28
CA ALA A 391 9.35 -4.89 -0.63
C ALA A 391 8.82 -4.05 0.54
N ALA A 392 8.55 -2.78 0.29
CA ALA A 392 8.16 -1.80 1.30
C ALA A 392 6.83 -1.13 0.95
N ALA A 393 6.08 -0.74 1.97
CA ALA A 393 4.84 0.01 1.83
C ALA A 393 4.60 0.93 3.03
N TRP A 394 3.98 2.08 2.78
CA TRP A 394 3.69 3.11 3.78
C TRP A 394 2.25 3.61 3.60
N VAL A 395 1.63 4.10 4.67
CA VAL A 395 0.26 4.63 4.67
C VAL A 395 0.20 6.02 5.29
N SER A 396 -0.71 6.87 4.81
CA SER A 396 -0.95 8.19 5.39
C SER A 396 -2.43 8.60 5.26
N ASP A 397 -3.00 9.16 6.33
CA ASP A 397 -4.36 9.70 6.32
C ASP A 397 -4.44 11.05 5.57
N ASP A 398 -3.35 11.84 5.56
CA ASP A 398 -3.35 13.27 5.20
C ASP A 398 -2.19 13.73 4.30
N GLY A 399 -1.35 12.82 3.83
CA GLY A 399 -0.20 13.10 2.97
C GLY A 399 1.02 13.68 3.67
N PHE A 400 0.92 14.05 4.95
CA PHE A 400 2.03 14.58 5.76
C PHE A 400 2.55 13.53 6.75
N ASP A 401 1.66 12.88 7.49
CA ASP A 401 2.03 11.89 8.51
C ASP A 401 2.02 10.48 7.89
N TRP A 402 3.21 9.89 7.69
CA TRP A 402 3.39 8.59 7.03
C TRP A 402 3.88 7.50 7.98
N TYR A 403 3.26 6.32 7.91
CA TYR A 403 3.56 5.17 8.78
C TYR A 403 3.95 3.95 7.95
N ARG A 404 4.96 3.21 8.43
CA ARG A 404 5.39 1.95 7.78
C ARG A 404 4.32 0.85 7.92
N ALA A 405 3.90 0.30 6.79
CA ALA A 405 3.01 -0.86 6.74
C ALA A 405 3.78 -2.17 6.99
N LYS A 406 3.06 -3.20 7.45
CA LYS A 406 3.62 -4.55 7.65
C LYS A 406 3.62 -5.31 6.33
N VAL A 407 4.77 -5.37 5.68
CA VAL A 407 5.05 -6.29 4.57
C VAL A 407 5.76 -7.53 5.16
N PRO A 408 5.41 -8.77 4.74
CA PRO A 408 6.07 -9.97 5.23
C PRO A 408 7.46 -10.13 4.60
N GLU A 409 8.50 -10.11 5.42
CA GLU A 409 9.85 -10.60 5.09
C GLU A 409 9.82 -12.14 5.07
N GLU A 410 10.47 -12.78 4.09
CA GLU A 410 10.61 -14.25 4.11
C GLU A 410 11.81 -14.69 4.98
N PRO A 411 11.66 -15.72 5.85
CA PRO A 411 12.75 -16.10 6.76
C PRO A 411 13.97 -16.68 6.02
N GLY A 412 15.03 -15.87 5.91
CA GLY A 412 16.26 -16.24 5.21
C GLY A 412 16.32 -15.79 3.75
N ASP A 413 15.48 -14.81 3.38
CA ASP A 413 15.57 -14.10 2.11
C ASP A 413 16.96 -13.43 1.93
N HIS A 414 17.44 -13.48 0.70
CA HIS A 414 18.66 -12.83 0.19
C HIS A 414 18.43 -12.30 -1.24
N GLU A 415 17.16 -12.21 -1.65
CA GLU A 415 16.70 -11.95 -3.00
C GLU A 415 16.01 -10.58 -3.03
N THR A 416 16.20 -9.84 -4.12
CA THR A 416 15.58 -8.52 -4.30
C THR A 416 14.08 -8.68 -4.43
N GLN A 417 13.33 -7.90 -3.67
CA GLN A 417 11.88 -7.73 -3.75
C GLN A 417 11.56 -6.26 -3.92
N GLU A 418 10.76 -5.90 -4.93
CA GLU A 418 10.41 -4.50 -5.21
C GLU A 418 8.94 -4.38 -5.62
N MET A 419 8.22 -3.43 -5.04
CA MET A 419 6.88 -3.05 -5.53
C MET A 419 7.01 -1.88 -6.52
N ARG A 420 6.56 -2.08 -7.77
CA ARG A 420 6.65 -1.09 -8.87
C ARG A 420 5.33 -0.39 -9.19
N GLY A 421 4.20 -1.02 -8.89
CA GLY A 421 2.86 -0.48 -9.14
C GLY A 421 1.91 -0.74 -7.97
N ILE A 422 0.90 0.12 -7.80
CA ILE A 422 -0.23 -0.09 -6.89
C ILE A 422 -1.54 0.38 -7.55
N ALA A 423 -2.61 -0.39 -7.39
CA ALA A 423 -3.97 -0.01 -7.75
C ALA A 423 -4.98 -0.47 -6.68
N ALA A 424 -6.15 0.17 -6.70
CA ALA A 424 -7.25 -0.10 -5.77
C ALA A 424 -8.54 -0.41 -6.53
N SER A 425 -9.25 -1.47 -6.14
CA SER A 425 -10.62 -1.75 -6.58
C SER A 425 -11.50 -2.03 -5.36
N GLY A 426 -12.42 -1.11 -5.05
CA GLY A 426 -13.29 -1.20 -3.88
C GLY A 426 -12.51 -1.25 -2.55
N GLU A 427 -12.40 -2.44 -1.97
CA GLU A 427 -11.63 -2.70 -0.73
C GLU A 427 -10.33 -3.50 -0.97
N ASN A 428 -10.03 -3.84 -2.22
CA ASN A 428 -8.85 -4.62 -2.58
C ASN A 428 -7.75 -3.66 -3.02
N LEU A 429 -6.62 -3.68 -2.31
CA LEU A 429 -5.38 -3.04 -2.73
C LEU A 429 -4.44 -4.11 -3.27
N VAL A 430 -3.87 -3.82 -4.43
CA VAL A 430 -2.98 -4.72 -5.15
C VAL A 430 -1.73 -3.93 -5.50
N ALA A 431 -0.57 -4.47 -5.13
CA ALA A 431 0.72 -4.00 -5.60
C ALA A 431 1.38 -5.09 -6.44
N VAL A 432 2.16 -4.70 -7.45
CA VAL A 432 2.88 -5.62 -8.34
C VAL A 432 4.30 -5.14 -8.58
N GLY A 433 5.16 -6.06 -9.00
CA GLY A 433 6.60 -5.86 -9.15
C GLY A 433 7.30 -7.19 -9.39
N GLU A 434 8.38 -7.42 -8.66
CA GLU A 434 9.24 -8.58 -8.82
C GLU A 434 9.81 -9.11 -7.49
N VAL A 435 10.21 -10.38 -7.49
CA VAL A 435 11.10 -10.98 -6.49
C VAL A 435 12.22 -11.76 -7.19
N GLY A 436 13.36 -11.98 -6.54
CA GLY A 436 14.39 -12.91 -7.02
C GLY A 436 15.78 -12.28 -7.14
N LEU A 437 16.64 -12.90 -7.96
CA LEU A 437 18.01 -12.44 -8.18
C LEU A 437 18.13 -11.77 -9.54
N ALA A 438 19.06 -10.82 -9.67
CA ALA A 438 19.31 -10.11 -10.93
C ALA A 438 19.57 -11.08 -12.10
N GLY A 439 18.79 -10.96 -13.18
CA GLY A 439 18.80 -11.87 -14.33
C GLY A 439 18.00 -13.17 -14.15
N ASN A 440 17.24 -13.30 -13.06
CA ASN A 440 16.21 -14.33 -12.85
C ASN A 440 15.19 -13.79 -11.82
N TYR A 441 14.59 -12.63 -12.11
CA TYR A 441 13.44 -12.14 -11.36
C TYR A 441 12.18 -12.90 -11.76
N ASP A 442 11.33 -13.21 -10.79
CA ASP A 442 9.98 -13.71 -10.99
C ASP A 442 8.96 -12.58 -10.75
N ALA A 443 7.97 -12.45 -11.62
CA ALA A 443 6.88 -11.48 -11.47
C ALA A 443 6.15 -11.71 -10.13
N ALA A 444 5.76 -10.63 -9.46
CA ALA A 444 5.23 -10.71 -8.10
C ALA A 444 4.01 -9.81 -7.88
N ALA A 445 3.12 -10.25 -7.00
CA ALA A 445 1.95 -9.52 -6.55
C ALA A 445 1.80 -9.58 -5.02
N TRP A 446 1.43 -8.46 -4.42
CA TRP A 446 1.08 -8.33 -3.00
C TRP A 446 -0.35 -7.80 -2.87
N PHE A 447 -1.06 -8.28 -1.85
CA PHE A 447 -2.44 -7.94 -1.60
C PHE A 447 -2.62 -7.32 -0.21
N SER A 448 -3.48 -6.30 -0.10
CA SER A 448 -3.94 -5.75 1.18
C SER A 448 -5.43 -5.39 1.16
N LYS A 449 -6.05 -5.35 2.35
CA LYS A 449 -7.41 -4.86 2.56
C LYS A 449 -7.48 -3.42 3.06
N ASP A 450 -6.36 -2.87 3.53
CA ASP A 450 -6.32 -1.58 4.24
C ASP A 450 -5.01 -0.79 4.03
N GLY A 451 -4.02 -1.38 3.34
CA GLY A 451 -2.69 -0.79 3.11
C GLY A 451 -1.73 -0.98 4.29
N THR A 452 -2.22 -1.29 5.49
CA THR A 452 -1.44 -1.40 6.72
C THR A 452 -0.79 -2.77 6.91
N ARG A 453 -1.37 -3.82 6.31
CA ARG A 453 -0.82 -5.19 6.30
C ARG A 453 -0.92 -5.80 4.91
N TRP A 454 0.21 -6.24 4.37
CA TRP A 454 0.32 -6.85 3.05
C TRP A 454 0.54 -8.36 3.14
N GLN A 455 0.20 -9.07 2.08
CA GLN A 455 0.47 -10.49 1.90
C GLN A 455 1.00 -10.70 0.48
N ARG A 456 2.23 -11.22 0.35
CA ARG A 456 2.77 -11.66 -0.95
C ARG A 456 1.95 -12.85 -1.43
N ARG A 457 1.58 -12.88 -2.71
CA ARG A 457 0.96 -14.05 -3.33
C ARG A 457 2.03 -15.14 -3.47
N ALA A 458 1.63 -16.40 -3.32
CA ALA A 458 2.56 -17.50 -3.54
C ALA A 458 2.98 -17.54 -5.02
N GLN A 459 4.25 -17.84 -5.28
CA GLN A 459 4.72 -18.11 -6.64
C GLN A 459 3.93 -19.28 -7.23
N LEU A 460 3.38 -19.08 -8.43
CA LEU A 460 2.49 -20.03 -9.12
C LEU A 460 3.11 -20.34 -10.49
N PRO A 461 3.86 -21.46 -10.63
CA PRO A 461 4.59 -21.77 -11.85
C PRO A 461 3.72 -21.70 -13.11
N GLY A 462 4.11 -20.84 -14.06
CA GLY A 462 3.34 -20.57 -15.29
C GLY A 462 2.33 -19.42 -15.20
N VAL A 463 2.19 -18.78 -14.04
CA VAL A 463 1.48 -17.50 -13.84
C VAL A 463 2.48 -16.46 -13.32
N PHE A 464 3.12 -16.81 -12.21
CA PHE A 464 4.22 -16.07 -11.60
C PHE A 464 5.43 -17.00 -11.56
N GLY A 465 6.49 -16.61 -12.25
CA GLY A 465 7.79 -17.25 -12.22
C GLY A 465 7.99 -18.44 -13.15
N GLY A 466 9.27 -18.73 -13.39
CA GLY A 466 9.74 -19.71 -14.37
C GLY A 466 11.25 -19.61 -14.61
N PRO A 467 11.79 -20.21 -15.69
CA PRO A 467 13.12 -19.88 -16.16
C PRO A 467 13.12 -18.52 -16.87
N GLY A 468 14.11 -17.67 -16.57
CA GLY A 468 14.28 -16.36 -17.21
C GLY A 468 13.60 -15.21 -16.46
N GLU A 469 13.84 -13.97 -16.90
CA GLU A 469 13.38 -12.77 -16.20
C GLU A 469 11.89 -12.44 -16.45
N GLN A 470 11.14 -12.19 -15.38
CA GLN A 470 9.72 -11.82 -15.37
C GLN A 470 9.49 -10.65 -14.41
N ILE A 471 8.85 -9.58 -14.89
CA ILE A 471 8.59 -8.37 -14.10
C ILE A 471 7.19 -7.82 -14.43
N MET A 472 6.48 -7.33 -13.41
CA MET A 472 5.29 -6.47 -13.59
C MET A 472 5.65 -5.02 -13.29
N THR A 473 5.45 -4.12 -14.23
CA THR A 473 5.87 -2.70 -14.13
C THR A 473 4.75 -1.76 -13.70
N SER A 474 3.52 -2.05 -14.13
CA SER A 474 2.34 -1.22 -13.88
C SER A 474 1.07 -2.06 -13.88
N LEU A 475 0.02 -1.54 -13.25
CA LEU A 475 -1.32 -2.13 -13.27
C LEU A 475 -2.41 -1.06 -13.17
N VAL A 476 -3.61 -1.42 -13.61
CA VAL A 476 -4.83 -0.64 -13.44
C VAL A 476 -5.96 -1.50 -12.89
N ALA A 477 -6.90 -0.84 -12.21
CA ALA A 477 -8.17 -1.42 -11.79
C ALA A 477 -9.28 -1.04 -12.77
N SER A 478 -10.25 -1.94 -12.92
CA SER A 478 -11.44 -1.83 -13.76
C SER A 478 -12.64 -2.45 -13.05
N GLU A 479 -13.84 -2.34 -13.63
CA GLU A 479 -15.02 -3.06 -13.13
C GLU A 479 -14.89 -4.59 -13.21
N ALA A 480 -14.03 -5.11 -14.09
CA ALA A 480 -13.77 -6.54 -14.27
C ALA A 480 -12.60 -7.07 -13.40
N GLY A 481 -11.99 -6.21 -12.57
CA GLY A 481 -10.81 -6.54 -11.78
C GLY A 481 -9.56 -5.77 -12.24
N PHE A 482 -8.40 -6.41 -12.14
CA PHE A 482 -7.09 -5.82 -12.36
C PHE A 482 -6.44 -6.32 -13.65
N VAL A 483 -5.72 -5.43 -14.33
CA VAL A 483 -4.87 -5.71 -15.49
C VAL A 483 -3.48 -5.19 -15.16
N ALA A 484 -2.46 -6.06 -15.18
CA ALA A 484 -1.06 -5.72 -14.99
C ALA A 484 -0.25 -6.01 -16.27
N VAL A 485 0.80 -5.22 -16.48
CA VAL A 485 1.67 -5.30 -17.67
C VAL A 485 3.14 -5.35 -17.28
N GLY A 486 3.97 -5.85 -18.19
CA GLY A 486 5.41 -6.05 -17.99
C GLY A 486 6.01 -6.91 -19.10
N TRP A 487 6.94 -7.80 -18.77
CA TRP A 487 7.60 -8.72 -19.71
C TRP A 487 7.93 -10.08 -19.10
N ASP A 488 8.26 -11.04 -19.98
CA ASP A 488 8.79 -12.38 -19.68
C ASP A 488 9.90 -12.73 -20.68
N GLU A 489 10.99 -13.35 -20.21
CA GLU A 489 12.05 -13.85 -21.07
C GLU A 489 11.59 -15.11 -21.83
N VAL A 490 11.25 -14.96 -23.10
CA VAL A 490 10.81 -16.03 -23.98
C VAL A 490 11.89 -16.29 -25.03
N ARG A 491 12.56 -17.45 -24.93
CA ARG A 491 13.66 -17.86 -25.85
C ARG A 491 14.90 -16.95 -25.81
N SER A 492 15.11 -16.25 -24.69
CA SER A 492 16.15 -15.22 -24.48
C SER A 492 15.96 -13.94 -25.31
N ASP A 493 14.69 -13.61 -25.57
CA ASP A 493 14.16 -12.28 -25.92
C ASP A 493 13.26 -11.83 -24.76
N LEU A 494 13.24 -10.55 -24.39
CA LEU A 494 12.28 -10.03 -23.40
C LEU A 494 11.00 -9.64 -24.11
N ASP A 495 10.00 -10.53 -24.08
CA ASP A 495 8.72 -10.33 -24.75
C ASP A 495 7.68 -9.69 -23.80
N ALA A 496 6.79 -8.87 -24.36
CA ALA A 496 5.77 -8.17 -23.60
C ALA A 496 4.78 -9.16 -22.97
N GLN A 497 4.31 -8.87 -21.76
CA GLN A 497 3.40 -9.75 -21.06
C GLN A 497 2.33 -8.98 -20.28
N VAL A 498 1.13 -9.57 -20.27
CA VAL A 498 -0.04 -9.07 -19.56
C VAL A 498 -0.57 -10.16 -18.62
N TRP A 499 -1.03 -9.74 -17.44
CA TRP A 499 -1.67 -10.60 -16.45
C TRP A 499 -2.99 -9.97 -15.99
N THR A 500 -3.97 -10.80 -15.66
CA THR A 500 -5.30 -10.35 -15.22
C THR A 500 -5.74 -11.08 -13.96
N SER A 501 -6.58 -10.41 -13.15
CA SER A 501 -7.17 -10.99 -11.94
C SER A 501 -8.48 -10.31 -11.59
N GLU A 502 -9.56 -11.07 -11.39
CA GLU A 502 -10.88 -10.52 -11.03
C GLU A 502 -10.86 -9.87 -9.62
N ASP A 503 -10.11 -10.46 -8.68
CA ASP A 503 -10.13 -10.10 -7.26
C ASP A 503 -8.80 -9.53 -6.73
N GLY A 504 -7.73 -9.57 -7.51
CA GLY A 504 -6.37 -9.17 -7.13
C GLY A 504 -5.59 -10.26 -6.38
N MET A 505 -6.19 -11.42 -6.13
CA MET A 505 -5.58 -12.56 -5.44
C MET A 505 -5.25 -13.70 -6.41
N ASP A 506 -6.22 -14.07 -7.25
CA ASP A 506 -6.08 -15.20 -8.16
C ASP A 506 -5.84 -14.65 -9.58
N TRP A 507 -4.62 -14.88 -10.06
CA TRP A 507 -4.10 -14.28 -11.29
C TRP A 507 -4.01 -15.29 -12.43
N SER A 508 -4.18 -14.79 -13.66
CA SER A 508 -3.95 -15.51 -14.90
C SER A 508 -2.96 -14.73 -15.75
N ARG A 509 -1.97 -15.43 -16.31
CA ARG A 509 -1.08 -14.89 -17.34
C ARG A 509 -1.73 -15.09 -18.71
N LEU A 510 -1.74 -14.06 -19.56
CA LEU A 510 -2.26 -14.19 -20.93
C LEU A 510 -1.37 -15.10 -21.78
N SER A 511 -1.98 -15.88 -22.66
CA SER A 511 -1.25 -16.71 -23.63
C SER A 511 -0.37 -15.87 -24.53
N TYR A 512 0.90 -16.25 -24.66
CA TYR A 512 1.86 -15.60 -25.55
C TYR A 512 1.38 -15.56 -27.00
N ASN A 513 1.54 -14.41 -27.65
CA ASN A 513 1.23 -14.18 -29.05
C ASN A 513 2.34 -13.32 -29.67
N GLU A 514 3.29 -13.98 -30.33
CA GLU A 514 4.46 -13.40 -31.01
C GLU A 514 4.11 -12.19 -31.90
N ALA A 515 2.95 -12.19 -32.59
CA ALA A 515 2.58 -11.07 -33.47
C ALA A 515 2.13 -9.79 -32.71
N VAL A 516 1.71 -9.93 -31.45
CA VAL A 516 1.19 -8.82 -30.62
C VAL A 516 2.21 -8.40 -29.57
N PHE A 517 2.83 -9.38 -28.91
CA PHE A 517 3.63 -9.19 -27.71
C PHE A 517 5.13 -9.46 -27.94
N GLY A 518 5.51 -10.02 -29.08
CA GLY A 518 6.90 -10.33 -29.39
C GLY A 518 7.33 -9.85 -30.77
N GLY A 519 8.46 -10.38 -31.24
CA GLY A 519 9.03 -10.03 -32.54
C GLY A 519 10.43 -10.61 -32.75
N ASP A 520 11.25 -9.88 -33.50
CA ASP A 520 12.70 -9.99 -33.45
C ASP A 520 13.19 -8.90 -32.46
N GLY A 521 13.83 -9.26 -31.35
CA GLY A 521 14.33 -8.30 -30.35
C GLY A 521 13.27 -7.89 -29.32
N ASP A 522 13.70 -7.28 -28.21
CA ASP A 522 12.87 -7.04 -27.02
C ASP A 522 11.58 -6.21 -27.28
N GLN A 523 10.47 -6.60 -26.64
CA GLN A 523 9.25 -5.80 -26.49
C GLN A 523 8.89 -5.65 -25.01
N LEU A 524 8.87 -4.42 -24.50
CA LEU A 524 8.71 -4.16 -23.06
C LEU A 524 7.48 -3.31 -22.79
N LEU A 525 6.58 -3.75 -21.90
CA LEU A 525 5.50 -2.91 -21.36
C LEU A 525 5.90 -2.27 -20.04
N TRP A 526 5.74 -0.94 -19.95
CA TRP A 526 6.15 -0.14 -18.80
C TRP A 526 4.97 0.51 -18.06
N GLY A 527 3.95 0.93 -18.81
CA GLY A 527 2.80 1.67 -18.30
C GLY A 527 1.50 1.11 -18.84
N VAL A 528 0.42 1.27 -18.09
CA VAL A 528 -0.95 0.98 -18.52
C VAL A 528 -1.91 1.96 -17.86
N GLU A 529 -2.91 2.40 -18.61
CA GLU A 529 -4.00 3.30 -18.20
C GLU A 529 -5.33 2.76 -18.75
N LEU A 530 -6.44 2.97 -18.03
CA LEU A 530 -7.78 2.67 -18.52
C LEU A 530 -8.54 3.96 -18.78
N SER A 531 -8.88 4.24 -20.05
CA SER A 531 -9.57 5.46 -20.46
C SER A 531 -10.71 5.18 -21.42
N ALA A 532 -11.88 5.79 -21.17
CA ALA A 532 -13.09 5.65 -22.00
C ALA A 532 -13.46 4.19 -22.36
N GLY A 533 -13.21 3.23 -21.46
CA GLY A 533 -13.46 1.80 -21.70
C GLY A 533 -12.45 1.12 -22.63
N THR A 534 -11.24 1.69 -22.78
CA THR A 534 -10.12 1.10 -23.53
C THR A 534 -8.89 1.11 -22.62
N PHE A 535 -8.23 -0.04 -22.49
CA PHE A 535 -6.90 -0.14 -21.90
C PHE A 535 -5.88 0.34 -22.92
N ILE A 536 -4.97 1.21 -22.48
CA ILE A 536 -3.83 1.69 -23.27
C ILE A 536 -2.58 1.31 -22.47
N ALA A 537 -1.77 0.42 -23.01
CA ALA A 537 -0.46 0.08 -22.46
C ALA A 537 0.64 0.65 -23.36
N VAL A 538 1.74 1.07 -22.76
CA VAL A 538 2.82 1.79 -23.43
C VAL A 538 4.17 1.22 -23.05
N GLY A 539 5.11 1.30 -23.99
CA GLY A 539 6.33 0.53 -23.90
C GLY A 539 7.38 0.88 -24.95
N ARG A 540 8.17 -0.14 -25.29
CA ARG A 540 9.21 -0.13 -26.31
C ARG A 540 9.17 -1.40 -27.15
N ASP A 541 9.61 -1.31 -28.39
CA ASP A 541 9.75 -2.39 -29.36
C ASP A 541 11.09 -2.23 -30.10
N ASP A 542 11.96 -3.26 -30.05
CA ASP A 542 13.27 -3.26 -30.71
C ASP A 542 13.25 -3.88 -32.13
N SER A 543 12.07 -4.23 -32.64
CA SER A 543 11.95 -4.78 -33.98
C SER A 543 12.36 -3.77 -35.06
N GLY A 544 13.11 -4.25 -36.05
CA GLY A 544 13.69 -3.40 -37.10
C GLY A 544 15.11 -2.88 -36.80
N GLY A 545 15.65 -3.10 -35.60
CA GLY A 545 17.05 -2.82 -35.26
C GLY A 545 17.35 -1.41 -34.74
N GLY A 546 16.30 -0.64 -34.45
CA GLY A 546 16.31 0.50 -33.55
C GLY A 546 15.52 0.17 -32.28
N SER A 547 15.27 1.15 -31.43
CA SER A 547 14.40 1.02 -30.26
C SER A 547 13.29 2.04 -30.38
N ASP A 548 12.05 1.60 -30.55
CA ASP A 548 10.93 2.49 -30.83
C ASP A 548 9.91 2.49 -29.70
N ALA A 549 9.34 3.65 -29.37
CA ALA A 549 8.25 3.73 -28.42
C ALA A 549 7.01 3.02 -29.01
N ALA A 550 6.37 2.15 -28.22
CA ALA A 550 5.30 1.29 -28.70
C ALA A 550 4.05 1.40 -27.82
N VAL A 551 2.88 1.14 -28.43
CA VAL A 551 1.56 1.27 -27.79
C VAL A 551 0.71 0.06 -28.10
N TRP A 552 0.04 -0.46 -27.09
CA TRP A 552 -0.91 -1.57 -27.18
C TRP A 552 -2.27 -1.12 -26.67
N THR A 553 -3.34 -1.58 -27.31
CA THR A 553 -4.72 -1.27 -26.91
C THR A 553 -5.55 -2.52 -26.76
N SER A 554 -6.52 -2.48 -25.83
CA SER A 554 -7.50 -3.56 -25.59
C SER A 554 -8.82 -3.00 -25.07
N GLU A 555 -9.94 -3.63 -25.41
CA GLU A 555 -11.26 -3.23 -24.87
C GLU A 555 -11.64 -3.99 -23.59
N ASP A 556 -11.04 -5.16 -23.36
CA ASP A 556 -11.41 -6.10 -22.29
C ASP A 556 -10.22 -6.53 -21.40
N GLY A 557 -9.00 -6.14 -21.75
CA GLY A 557 -7.77 -6.55 -21.09
C GLY A 557 -7.28 -7.95 -21.48
N LEU A 558 -7.97 -8.64 -22.40
CA LEU A 558 -7.71 -10.01 -22.84
C LEU A 558 -7.24 -10.07 -24.29
N GLU A 559 -7.93 -9.36 -25.20
CA GLU A 559 -7.54 -9.26 -26.60
C GLU A 559 -6.81 -7.92 -26.84
N TRP A 560 -5.53 -7.99 -27.22
CA TRP A 560 -4.65 -6.83 -27.39
C TRP A 560 -4.21 -6.65 -28.84
N VAL A 561 -4.05 -5.40 -29.24
CA VAL A 561 -3.51 -4.98 -30.54
C VAL A 561 -2.35 -4.02 -30.32
N ARG A 562 -1.17 -4.35 -30.85
CA ARG A 562 -0.01 -3.44 -30.95
C ARG A 562 -0.25 -2.45 -32.11
N THR A 563 -0.16 -1.16 -31.83
CA THR A 563 -0.11 -0.12 -32.87
C THR A 563 1.23 -0.24 -33.62
N PRO A 564 1.26 -0.22 -34.96
CA PRO A 564 2.52 -0.25 -35.70
C PRO A 564 3.45 0.92 -35.38
N SER A 565 4.76 0.73 -35.52
CA SER A 565 5.74 1.81 -35.54
C SER A 565 5.51 2.72 -36.76
N GLU A 566 4.92 3.90 -36.54
CA GLU A 566 4.84 4.93 -37.56
C GLU A 566 6.20 5.67 -37.65
N GLU A 567 6.99 5.44 -38.71
CA GLU A 567 8.33 6.07 -38.93
C GLU A 567 8.39 7.61 -38.73
N GLY A 568 7.25 8.31 -38.74
CA GLY A 568 7.16 9.75 -38.49
C GLY A 568 6.92 10.16 -37.02
N VAL A 569 6.64 9.23 -36.11
CA VAL A 569 6.30 9.48 -34.69
C VAL A 569 6.98 8.48 -33.75
N PHE A 570 6.90 7.19 -34.07
CA PHE A 570 7.48 6.06 -33.35
C PHE A 570 8.33 5.28 -34.34
N GLY A 571 9.63 5.52 -34.34
CA GLY A 571 10.49 5.04 -35.42
C GLY A 571 11.78 5.83 -35.66
N GLY A 572 12.61 5.26 -36.53
CA GLY A 572 13.73 5.89 -37.21
C GLY A 572 15.09 5.64 -36.55
N ASP A 573 16.06 6.51 -36.82
CA ASP A 573 17.42 6.39 -36.26
C ASP A 573 17.51 6.84 -34.77
N ARG A 574 16.39 7.07 -34.08
CA ARG A 574 16.34 7.55 -32.68
C ARG A 574 15.84 6.45 -31.74
N ALA A 575 16.51 6.24 -30.62
CA ALA A 575 16.07 5.31 -29.59
C ALA A 575 14.98 5.96 -28.71
N GLN A 576 13.74 5.50 -28.82
CA GLN A 576 12.55 5.99 -28.12
C GLN A 576 11.97 4.92 -27.19
N GLU A 577 11.38 5.35 -26.08
CA GLU A 577 10.74 4.46 -25.12
C GLU A 577 9.66 5.22 -24.34
N MET A 578 8.42 4.70 -24.33
CA MET A 578 7.33 5.29 -23.55
C MET A 578 7.10 4.49 -22.26
N LYS A 579 7.19 5.15 -21.10
CA LYS A 579 7.14 4.50 -19.78
C LYS A 579 5.86 4.75 -19.00
N PHE A 580 5.24 5.89 -19.22
CA PHE A 580 4.10 6.35 -18.45
C PHE A 580 3.01 6.82 -19.39
N VAL A 581 1.76 6.55 -19.01
CA VAL A 581 0.57 6.99 -19.73
C VAL A 581 -0.47 7.49 -18.72
N ALA A 582 -1.21 8.52 -19.09
CA ALA A 582 -2.30 9.09 -18.32
C ALA A 582 -3.37 9.64 -19.27
N ALA A 583 -4.62 9.73 -18.81
CA ALA A 583 -5.72 10.22 -19.64
C ALA A 583 -6.64 11.23 -18.96
N VAL A 584 -7.04 12.28 -19.70
CA VAL A 584 -8.09 13.23 -19.29
C VAL A 584 -9.24 13.13 -20.31
N GLY A 585 -10.30 12.41 -19.92
CA GLY A 585 -11.47 12.16 -20.76
C GLY A 585 -11.16 11.28 -21.97
N ARG A 586 -10.76 11.89 -23.09
CA ARG A 586 -10.33 11.20 -24.32
C ARG A 586 -8.90 11.51 -24.73
N ARG A 587 -8.29 12.50 -24.07
CA ARG A 587 -6.93 12.94 -24.31
C ARG A 587 -5.98 11.99 -23.61
N LEU A 588 -5.03 11.43 -24.35
CA LEU A 588 -3.94 10.61 -23.83
C LEU A 588 -2.66 11.45 -23.81
N VAL A 589 -1.87 11.27 -22.76
CA VAL A 589 -0.48 11.73 -22.68
C VAL A 589 0.37 10.51 -22.36
N GLY A 590 1.42 10.33 -23.14
CA GLY A 590 2.52 9.39 -22.93
C GLY A 590 3.78 10.15 -22.55
N ALA A 591 4.61 9.58 -21.67
CA ALA A 591 5.90 10.16 -21.32
C ALA A 591 6.97 9.07 -21.14
N GLY A 592 8.21 9.43 -21.44
CA GLY A 592 9.34 8.52 -21.49
C GLY A 592 10.58 9.25 -22.00
N TRP A 593 11.39 8.59 -22.82
CA TRP A 593 12.66 9.10 -23.33
C TRP A 593 12.75 9.04 -24.86
N ASP A 594 13.41 10.01 -25.47
CA ASP A 594 13.91 10.00 -26.86
C ASP A 594 15.40 10.34 -26.85
N GLN A 595 16.23 9.42 -27.34
CA GLN A 595 17.69 9.42 -27.24
C GLN A 595 18.20 9.57 -25.79
N GLU A 596 18.55 10.79 -25.38
CA GLU A 596 19.07 11.12 -24.05
C GLU A 596 18.10 12.04 -23.26
N ASP A 597 16.94 12.38 -23.84
CA ASP A 597 16.08 13.45 -23.35
C ASP A 597 14.72 12.91 -22.90
N ALA A 598 14.15 13.52 -21.85
CA ALA A 598 12.74 13.29 -21.53
C ALA A 598 11.86 13.71 -22.73
N ALA A 599 10.92 12.84 -23.09
CA ALA A 599 9.98 13.04 -24.18
C ALA A 599 8.53 12.87 -23.69
N ILE A 600 7.62 13.62 -24.33
CA ILE A 600 6.18 13.56 -24.09
C ILE A 600 5.50 13.43 -25.45
N TRP A 601 4.52 12.53 -25.55
CA TRP A 601 3.64 12.39 -26.69
C TRP A 601 2.18 12.58 -26.26
N TRP A 602 1.31 13.00 -27.16
CA TRP A 602 -0.13 13.01 -26.94
C TRP A 602 -0.89 12.34 -28.08
N ALA A 603 -2.09 11.85 -27.79
CA ALA A 603 -3.03 11.33 -28.77
C ALA A 603 -4.48 11.61 -28.31
N ASP A 604 -5.43 11.60 -29.24
CA ASP A 604 -6.85 11.59 -28.92
C ASP A 604 -7.45 10.23 -29.24
N LEU A 605 -8.14 9.61 -28.29
CA LEU A 605 -8.87 8.37 -28.56
C LEU A 605 -9.92 8.60 -29.67
N PRO A 606 -10.12 7.68 -30.63
CA PRO A 606 -11.03 7.87 -31.76
C PRO A 606 -12.51 7.71 -31.37
N ARG A 607 -13.38 8.57 -31.91
CA ARG A 607 -14.80 8.66 -31.49
C ARG A 607 -15.58 7.43 -31.99
N ARG A 608 -16.03 6.60 -31.04
CA ARG A 608 -16.95 5.48 -31.28
C ARG A 608 -18.38 5.98 -31.55
#